data_AF-A0A4Q6ATJ2-F1
#
_entry.id   AF-A0A4Q6ATJ2-F1
#
_cell.length_a   1.000
_cell.length_b   1.000
_cell.length_c   1.000
_cell.angle_alpha   90.00
_cell.angle_beta   90.00
_cell.angle_gamma   90.00
#
_symmetry.space_group_name_H-M   'P 1'
#
loop_
_entity.id
_entity.type
_entity.pdbx_description
1 polymer ?
#
loop_
_entity_poly.entity_id
_entity_poly.type
_entity_poly.pdbx_seq_one_letter_code
_entity_poly.pdbx_strand_id
1 'polypeptide(L)'
;TQIIKVKEAYAIYKKLVVYYAMEQICLLIERKNITSFDDLQQALPTDTQRSAWQNIGGQLLPQASLQSLFHDIKTGKITGWNGVHSFYVDNSKAYPEQKLQHAYASLLELLQITSADFTNKVFLHHLEEAQEFKAFMLEGITVSRAKDYQNSFRKMVYDNEKEMEEVIGRFEDNSFTKQQTEELQTFQTLVSKIKKWFGLQTA
;
A
#
# COMPACT_ATOMS: atom_id res chain seq x y z
N THR A 1 16.88 9.34 23.49
CA THR A 1 16.74 8.92 22.09
C THR A 1 16.88 10.13 21.20
N GLN A 2 17.83 10.14 20.26
CA GLN A 2 17.98 11.21 19.26
C GLN A 2 17.50 10.71 17.90
N ILE A 3 16.64 11.47 17.22
CA ILE A 3 16.17 11.16 15.87
C ILE A 3 17.00 11.97 14.88
N ILE A 4 17.86 11.28 14.13
CA ILE A 4 18.92 11.90 13.32
C ILE A 4 18.53 12.21 11.86
N LYS A 5 17.41 11.66 11.35
CA LYS A 5 16.97 11.77 9.93
C LYS A 5 15.49 12.11 9.79
N VAL A 6 15.02 13.08 10.58
CA VAL A 6 13.59 13.44 10.65
C VAL A 6 13.07 13.93 9.30
N LYS A 7 13.84 14.78 8.60
CA LYS A 7 13.41 15.42 7.35
C LYS A 7 13.26 14.40 6.22
N GLU A 8 14.24 13.51 6.09
CA GLU A 8 14.26 12.46 5.09
C GLU A 8 13.15 11.44 5.34
N ALA A 9 12.96 11.03 6.60
CA ALA A 9 11.88 10.12 6.98
C ALA A 9 10.51 10.72 6.69
N TYR A 10 10.32 12.01 7.00
CA TYR A 10 9.08 12.72 6.69
C TYR A 10 8.81 12.77 5.18
N ALA A 11 9.82 13.12 4.36
CA ALA A 11 9.67 13.16 2.91
C ALA A 11 9.31 11.79 2.30
N ILE A 12 9.97 10.71 2.77
CA ILE A 12 9.66 9.34 2.35
C ILE A 12 8.25 8.94 2.79
N TYR A 13 7.84 9.33 4.00
CA TYR A 13 6.50 9.02 4.51
C TYR A 13 5.40 9.66 3.65
N LYS A 14 5.59 10.90 3.17
CA LYS A 14 4.64 11.52 2.22
C LYS A 14 4.53 10.70 0.92
N LYS A 15 5.65 10.25 0.36
CA LYS A 15 5.66 9.40 -0.84
C LYS A 15 4.97 8.05 -0.61
N LEU A 16 5.14 7.47 0.58
CA LEU A 16 4.42 6.25 0.98
C LEU A 16 2.90 6.45 1.01
N VAL A 17 2.42 7.59 1.51
CA VAL A 17 0.98 7.91 1.50
C VAL A 17 0.46 8.06 0.08
N VAL A 18 1.20 8.74 -0.81
CA VAL A 18 0.85 8.84 -2.23
C VAL A 18 0.79 7.46 -2.89
N TYR A 19 1.84 6.65 -2.71
CA TYR A 19 1.90 5.29 -3.24
C TYR A 19 0.74 4.42 -2.74
N TYR A 20 0.46 4.46 -1.44
CA TYR A 20 -0.67 3.75 -0.82
C TYR A 20 -2.00 4.14 -1.47
N ALA A 21 -2.25 5.44 -1.65
CA ALA A 21 -3.48 5.90 -2.30
C ALA A 21 -3.58 5.45 -3.76
N MET A 22 -2.52 5.62 -4.55
CA MET A 22 -2.51 5.22 -5.96
C MET A 22 -2.67 3.72 -6.12
N GLU A 23 -2.04 2.91 -5.28
CA GLU A 23 -2.20 1.46 -5.28
C GLU A 23 -3.67 1.07 -5.05
N GLN A 24 -4.35 1.66 -4.05
CA GLN A 24 -5.76 1.37 -3.80
C GLN A 24 -6.67 1.86 -4.93
N ILE A 25 -6.36 2.99 -5.56
CA ILE A 25 -7.10 3.49 -6.73
C ILE A 25 -6.91 2.58 -7.94
N CYS A 26 -5.70 2.09 -8.20
CA CYS A 26 -5.44 1.09 -9.25
C CYS A 26 -6.24 -0.20 -9.01
N LEU A 27 -6.28 -0.70 -7.77
CA LEU A 27 -7.10 -1.86 -7.42
C LEU A 27 -8.59 -1.61 -7.62
N LEU A 28 -9.07 -0.39 -7.32
CA LEU A 28 -10.46 0.00 -7.62
C LEU A 28 -10.75 -0.05 -9.12
N ILE A 29 -9.84 0.48 -9.94
CA ILE A 29 -9.96 0.50 -11.40
C ILE A 29 -10.07 -0.92 -11.95
N GLU A 30 -9.20 -1.83 -11.51
CA GLU A 30 -9.24 -3.24 -11.93
C GLU A 30 -10.52 -3.93 -11.46
N ARG A 31 -10.86 -3.81 -10.18
CA ARG A 31 -12.03 -4.47 -9.59
C ARG A 31 -13.35 -4.03 -10.22
N LYS A 32 -13.47 -2.75 -10.61
CA LYS A 32 -14.67 -2.18 -11.23
C LYS A 32 -14.58 -2.09 -12.76
N ASN A 33 -13.48 -2.56 -13.38
CA ASN A 33 -13.23 -2.45 -14.82
C ASN A 33 -13.41 -1.02 -15.38
N ILE A 34 -12.86 -0.03 -14.67
CA ILE A 34 -13.02 1.39 -15.01
C ILE A 34 -12.16 1.72 -16.23
N THR A 35 -12.75 2.36 -17.24
CA THR A 35 -12.07 2.67 -18.51
C THR A 35 -11.97 4.16 -18.82
N SER A 36 -12.58 5.04 -18.01
CA SER A 36 -12.47 6.48 -18.13
C SER A 36 -12.22 7.15 -16.78
N PHE A 37 -11.67 8.36 -16.79
CA PHE A 37 -11.47 9.13 -15.56
C PHE A 37 -12.79 9.59 -14.93
N ASP A 38 -13.79 9.92 -15.74
CA ASP A 38 -15.10 10.35 -15.23
C ASP A 38 -15.76 9.21 -14.43
N ASP A 39 -15.67 7.98 -14.93
CA ASP A 39 -16.13 6.79 -14.21
C ASP A 39 -15.32 6.55 -12.92
N LEU A 40 -14.01 6.81 -12.96
CA LEU A 40 -13.17 6.77 -11.75
C LEU A 40 -13.67 7.78 -10.71
N GLN A 41 -13.92 9.02 -11.11
CA GLN A 41 -14.37 10.08 -10.23
C GLN A 41 -15.71 9.74 -9.56
N GLN A 42 -16.62 9.08 -10.30
CA GLN A 42 -17.89 8.58 -9.75
C GLN A 42 -17.72 7.37 -8.83
N ALA A 43 -16.69 6.54 -9.06
CA ALA A 43 -16.42 5.34 -8.28
C ALA A 43 -15.63 5.60 -7.00
N LEU A 44 -14.97 6.76 -6.87
CA LEU A 44 -14.18 7.15 -5.71
C LEU A 44 -15.06 7.42 -4.47
N PRO A 45 -14.52 7.21 -3.26
CA PRO A 45 -15.23 7.50 -2.02
C PRO A 45 -15.72 8.95 -1.93
N THR A 46 -16.98 9.15 -1.57
CA THR A 46 -17.58 10.48 -1.36
C THR A 46 -17.21 11.07 -0.01
N ASP A 47 -17.10 10.23 1.02
CA ASP A 47 -16.57 10.62 2.31
C ASP A 47 -15.04 10.76 2.22
N THR A 48 -14.58 12.00 2.37
CA THR A 48 -13.18 12.40 2.26
C THR A 48 -12.53 12.61 3.62
N GLN A 49 -13.25 12.37 4.72
CA GLN A 49 -12.66 12.47 6.05
C GLN A 49 -11.88 11.21 6.38
N ARG A 50 -10.61 11.41 6.78
CA ARG A 50 -9.76 10.30 7.19
C ARG A 50 -10.23 9.76 8.54
N SER A 51 -10.65 8.50 8.54
CA SER A 51 -11.05 7.80 9.77
C SER A 51 -9.84 7.33 10.58
N ALA A 52 -10.02 7.20 11.90
CA ALA A 52 -9.03 6.59 12.77
C ALA A 52 -9.07 5.06 12.66
N TRP A 53 -7.90 4.42 12.67
CA TRP A 53 -7.74 2.96 12.61
C TRP A 53 -6.96 2.49 13.83
N GLN A 54 -7.28 1.30 14.33
CA GLN A 54 -6.59 0.69 15.47
C GLN A 54 -6.02 -0.67 15.09
N ASN A 55 -4.84 -0.98 15.63
CA ASN A 55 -4.24 -2.31 15.54
C ASN A 55 -4.79 -3.20 16.65
N ILE A 56 -5.47 -4.28 16.27
CA ILE A 56 -6.00 -5.30 17.16
C ILE A 56 -5.34 -6.63 16.78
N GLY A 57 -4.30 -7.01 17.53
CA GLY A 57 -3.62 -8.29 17.34
C GLY A 57 -2.98 -8.48 15.95
N GLY A 58 -2.48 -7.39 15.36
CA GLY A 58 -1.86 -7.42 14.02
C GLY A 58 -2.82 -7.10 12.87
N GLN A 59 -4.12 -6.98 13.13
CA GLN A 59 -5.09 -6.51 12.14
C GLN A 59 -5.40 -5.03 12.36
N LEU A 60 -5.45 -4.25 11.29
CA LEU A 60 -5.89 -2.87 11.34
C LEU A 60 -7.40 -2.83 11.09
N LEU A 61 -8.16 -2.09 11.90
CA LEU A 61 -9.60 -1.94 11.75
C LEU A 61 -10.01 -0.48 11.93
N PRO A 62 -11.02 0.01 11.19
CA PRO A 62 -11.61 1.31 11.49
C PRO A 62 -12.10 1.35 12.93
N GLN A 63 -11.82 2.44 13.64
CA GLN A 63 -12.23 2.63 15.02
C GLN A 63 -13.75 2.54 15.18
N ALA A 64 -14.52 3.03 14.18
CA ALA A 64 -15.97 2.91 14.17
C ALA A 64 -16.45 1.45 14.14
N SER A 65 -15.81 0.59 13.33
CA SER A 65 -16.12 -0.84 13.29
C SER A 65 -15.88 -1.50 14.65
N LEU A 66 -14.78 -1.16 15.32
CA LEU A 66 -14.48 -1.67 16.66
C LEU A 66 -15.47 -1.19 17.72
N GLN A 67 -15.88 0.08 17.65
CA GLN A 67 -16.90 0.61 18.54
C GLN A 67 -18.24 -0.11 18.35
N SER A 68 -18.61 -0.43 17.10
CA SER A 68 -19.78 -1.26 16.81
C SER A 68 -19.67 -2.65 17.42
N LEU A 69 -18.52 -3.32 17.28
CA LEU A 69 -18.28 -4.63 17.90
C LEU A 69 -18.44 -4.56 19.43
N PHE A 70 -17.79 -3.58 20.08
CA PHE A 70 -17.88 -3.44 21.53
C PHE A 70 -19.30 -3.12 22.00
N HIS A 71 -20.03 -2.31 21.25
CA HIS A 71 -21.43 -2.03 21.52
C HIS A 71 -22.27 -3.31 21.43
N ASP A 72 -22.14 -4.07 20.35
CA ASP A 72 -22.92 -5.29 20.12
C ASP A 72 -22.60 -6.40 21.15
N ILE A 73 -21.37 -6.47 21.64
CA ILE A 73 -21.01 -7.35 22.78
C ILE A 73 -21.68 -6.87 24.07
N LYS A 74 -21.60 -5.57 24.38
CA LYS A 74 -22.15 -5.00 25.62
C LYS A 74 -23.67 -5.10 25.69
N THR A 75 -24.36 -5.00 24.56
CA THR A 75 -25.82 -5.11 24.47
C THR A 75 -26.30 -6.56 24.39
N GLY A 76 -25.40 -7.54 24.31
CA GLY A 76 -25.74 -8.96 24.19
C GLY A 76 -26.23 -9.36 22.80
N LYS A 77 -26.09 -8.52 21.77
CA LYS A 77 -26.39 -8.86 20.38
C LYS A 77 -25.38 -9.86 19.82
N ILE A 78 -24.09 -9.68 20.15
CA ILE A 78 -23.05 -10.67 19.90
C ILE A 78 -22.82 -11.43 21.21
N THR A 79 -23.11 -12.72 21.20
CA THR A 79 -22.84 -13.61 22.33
C THR A 79 -21.81 -14.67 21.94
N GLY A 80 -20.76 -14.78 22.76
CA GLY A 80 -19.69 -15.76 22.58
C GLY A 80 -18.78 -15.51 21.35
N TRP A 81 -17.82 -16.43 21.18
CA TRP A 81 -16.76 -16.31 20.18
C TRP A 81 -17.22 -16.43 18.74
N ASN A 82 -18.25 -17.23 18.47
CA ASN A 82 -18.76 -17.41 17.10
C ASN A 82 -19.33 -16.10 16.52
N GLY A 83 -20.00 -15.29 17.34
CA GLY A 83 -20.50 -13.98 16.91
C GLY A 83 -19.35 -13.00 16.64
N VAL A 84 -18.30 -13.02 17.47
CA VAL A 84 -17.08 -12.22 17.24
C VAL A 84 -16.39 -12.65 15.95
N HIS A 85 -16.21 -13.95 15.70
CA HIS A 85 -15.63 -14.43 14.45
C HIS A 85 -16.46 -14.02 13.22
N SER A 86 -17.79 -14.09 13.32
CA SER A 86 -18.69 -13.64 12.25
C SER A 86 -18.49 -12.16 11.94
N PHE A 87 -18.37 -11.31 12.98
CA PHE A 87 -18.03 -9.90 12.79
C PHE A 87 -16.71 -9.71 12.02
N TYR A 88 -15.65 -10.43 12.36
CA TYR A 88 -14.36 -10.32 11.64
C TYR A 88 -14.49 -10.77 10.18
N VAL A 89 -15.24 -11.85 9.91
CA VAL A 89 -15.52 -12.31 8.55
C VAL A 89 -16.26 -11.23 7.77
N ASP A 90 -17.30 -10.63 8.35
CA ASP A 90 -18.07 -9.59 7.67
C ASP A 90 -17.28 -8.29 7.48
N ASN A 91 -16.50 -7.86 8.48
CA ASN A 91 -15.64 -6.69 8.31
C ASN A 91 -14.53 -6.94 7.28
N SER A 92 -14.00 -8.18 7.17
CA SER A 92 -12.98 -8.48 6.15
C SER A 92 -13.50 -8.32 4.73
N LYS A 93 -14.80 -8.58 4.48
CA LYS A 93 -15.44 -8.33 3.18
C LYS A 93 -15.50 -6.84 2.83
N ALA A 94 -15.70 -5.98 3.82
CA ALA A 94 -15.74 -4.51 3.65
C ALA A 94 -14.35 -3.86 3.65
N TYR A 95 -13.30 -4.63 3.97
CA TYR A 95 -11.96 -4.11 4.16
C TYR A 95 -11.37 -3.43 2.92
N PRO A 96 -11.54 -3.94 1.68
CA PRO A 96 -11.04 -3.27 0.49
C PRO A 96 -11.62 -1.86 0.31
N GLU A 97 -12.92 -1.69 0.52
CA GLU A 97 -13.62 -0.40 0.47
C GLU A 97 -13.16 0.53 1.60
N GLN A 98 -13.07 0.03 2.84
CA GLN A 98 -12.58 0.79 3.99
C GLN A 98 -11.14 1.28 3.75
N LYS A 99 -10.26 0.39 3.25
CA LYS A 99 -8.86 0.69 2.96
C LYS A 99 -8.74 1.72 1.83
N LEU A 100 -9.56 1.62 0.78
CA LEU A 100 -9.64 2.61 -0.30
C LEU A 100 -10.09 3.98 0.22
N GLN A 101 -11.16 4.04 1.02
CA GLN A 101 -11.65 5.28 1.64
C GLN A 101 -10.55 5.95 2.44
N HIS A 102 -9.88 5.20 3.32
CA HIS A 102 -8.79 5.72 4.13
C HIS A 102 -7.62 6.20 3.27
N ALA A 103 -7.23 5.46 2.23
CA ALA A 103 -6.13 5.84 1.34
C ALA A 103 -6.43 7.13 0.58
N TYR A 104 -7.62 7.23 0.01
CA TYR A 104 -8.05 8.40 -0.75
C TYR A 104 -8.18 9.64 0.14
N ALA A 105 -8.83 9.51 1.30
CA ALA A 105 -8.91 10.60 2.29
C ALA A 105 -7.52 11.06 2.75
N SER A 106 -6.59 10.13 2.99
CA SER A 106 -5.21 10.44 3.37
C SER A 106 -4.47 11.22 2.27
N LEU A 107 -4.70 10.89 1.00
CA LEU A 107 -4.12 11.62 -0.13
C LEU A 107 -4.66 13.05 -0.19
N LEU A 108 -5.98 13.22 -0.12
CA LEU A 108 -6.61 14.55 -0.15
C LEU A 108 -6.12 15.44 1.00
N GLU A 109 -6.04 14.88 2.21
CA GLU A 109 -5.47 15.57 3.39
C GLU A 109 -4.00 15.95 3.18
N LEU A 110 -3.19 15.05 2.62
CA LEU A 110 -1.76 15.27 2.35
C LEU A 110 -1.52 16.38 1.33
N LEU A 111 -2.33 16.39 0.27
CA LEU A 111 -2.26 17.36 -0.83
C LEU A 111 -2.98 18.68 -0.49
N GLN A 112 -3.81 18.68 0.56
CA GLN A 112 -4.66 19.81 0.95
C GLN A 112 -5.64 20.21 -0.15
N ILE A 113 -6.24 19.21 -0.81
CA ILE A 113 -7.19 19.40 -1.91
C ILE A 113 -8.52 18.70 -1.61
N THR A 114 -9.58 19.10 -2.31
CA THR A 114 -10.88 18.41 -2.24
C THR A 114 -11.01 17.33 -3.33
N SER A 115 -12.04 16.49 -3.26
CA SER A 115 -12.34 15.54 -4.34
C SER A 115 -12.58 16.22 -5.69
N ALA A 116 -13.06 17.47 -5.71
CA ALA A 116 -13.29 18.20 -6.97
C ALA A 116 -11.96 18.66 -7.61
N ASP A 117 -10.93 18.88 -6.80
CA ASP A 117 -9.60 19.28 -7.25
C ASP A 117 -8.76 18.09 -7.71
N PHE A 118 -9.18 16.86 -7.41
CA PHE A 118 -8.56 15.62 -7.88
C PHE A 118 -8.88 15.40 -9.36
N THR A 119 -8.23 16.20 -10.21
CA THR A 119 -8.40 16.18 -11.67
C THR A 119 -7.54 15.11 -12.34
N ASN A 120 -7.80 14.85 -13.62
CA ASN A 120 -6.97 14.01 -14.49
C ASN A 120 -5.46 14.31 -14.38
N LYS A 121 -5.10 15.59 -14.32
CA LYS A 121 -3.69 16.02 -14.24
C LYS A 121 -3.07 15.65 -12.88
N VAL A 122 -3.80 15.86 -11.79
CA VAL A 122 -3.36 15.51 -10.44
C VAL A 122 -3.23 13.99 -10.31
N PHE A 123 -4.21 13.25 -10.82
CA PHE A 123 -4.17 11.79 -10.86
C PHE A 123 -2.96 11.28 -11.64
N LEU A 124 -2.74 11.74 -12.87
CA LEU A 124 -1.61 11.31 -13.69
C LEU A 124 -0.27 11.58 -12.99
N HIS A 125 -0.09 12.79 -12.44
CA HIS A 125 1.14 13.17 -11.75
C HIS A 125 1.47 12.21 -10.58
N HIS A 126 0.49 11.95 -9.71
CA HIS A 126 0.71 11.08 -8.56
C HIS A 126 0.77 9.60 -8.93
N LEU A 127 0.12 9.18 -10.01
CA LEU A 127 0.25 7.82 -10.54
C LEU A 127 1.69 7.54 -11.01
N GLU A 128 2.31 8.52 -11.68
CA GLU A 128 3.72 8.46 -12.07
C GLU A 128 4.65 8.49 -10.86
N GLU A 129 4.39 9.39 -9.91
CA GLU A 129 5.14 9.44 -8.64
C GLU A 129 5.09 8.10 -7.89
N ALA A 130 3.93 7.45 -7.84
CA ALA A 130 3.78 6.13 -7.23
C ALA A 130 4.57 5.05 -7.97
N GLN A 131 4.61 5.08 -9.31
CA GLN A 131 5.39 4.15 -10.11
C GLN A 131 6.90 4.33 -9.86
N GLU A 132 7.39 5.57 -9.87
CA GLU A 132 8.78 5.89 -9.57
C GLU A 132 9.14 5.47 -8.14
N PHE A 133 8.25 5.73 -7.19
CA PHE A 133 8.47 5.36 -5.79
C PHE A 133 8.51 3.84 -5.59
N LYS A 134 7.67 3.07 -6.30
CA LYS A 134 7.74 1.61 -6.27
C LYS A 134 9.07 1.07 -6.81
N ALA A 135 9.60 1.67 -7.87
CA ALA A 135 10.93 1.33 -8.39
C ALA A 135 12.05 1.66 -7.38
N PHE A 136 11.98 2.85 -6.75
CA PHE A 136 12.90 3.23 -5.68
C PHE A 136 12.87 2.25 -4.48
N MET A 137 11.68 1.77 -4.09
CA MET A 137 11.56 0.76 -3.03
C MET A 137 12.24 -0.57 -3.42
N LEU A 138 12.05 -1.04 -4.66
CA LEU A 138 12.70 -2.25 -5.16
C LEU A 138 14.24 -2.12 -5.17
N GLU A 139 14.76 -0.96 -5.59
CA GLU A 139 16.20 -0.67 -5.51
C GLU A 139 16.69 -0.74 -4.05
N GLY A 140 15.97 -0.11 -3.12
CA GLY A 140 16.27 -0.15 -1.69
C GLY A 140 16.28 -1.58 -1.12
N ILE A 141 15.31 -2.41 -1.51
CA ILE A 141 15.24 -3.84 -1.14
C ILE A 141 16.47 -4.57 -1.67
N THR A 142 16.79 -4.39 -2.95
CA THR A 142 17.92 -5.04 -3.63
C THR A 142 19.24 -4.66 -2.98
N VAL A 143 19.47 -3.36 -2.74
CA VAL A 143 20.67 -2.85 -2.06
C VAL A 143 20.75 -3.35 -0.62
N SER A 144 19.63 -3.40 0.09
CA SER A 144 19.60 -3.92 1.47
C SER A 144 19.97 -5.40 1.49
N ARG A 145 19.47 -6.20 0.55
CA ARG A 145 19.78 -7.63 0.43
C ARG A 145 21.21 -7.87 -0.03
N ALA A 146 21.74 -7.08 -0.97
CA ALA A 146 23.12 -7.20 -1.43
C ALA A 146 24.15 -7.06 -0.29
N LYS A 147 23.83 -6.25 0.73
CA LYS A 147 24.69 -6.10 1.92
C LYS A 147 24.86 -7.41 2.70
N ASP A 148 23.88 -8.31 2.68
CA ASP A 148 23.99 -9.61 3.34
C ASP A 148 25.07 -10.48 2.69
N TYR A 149 25.26 -10.33 1.37
CA TYR A 149 26.25 -11.07 0.57
C TYR A 149 27.59 -10.35 0.43
N GLN A 150 27.66 -9.04 0.60
CA GLN A 150 28.90 -8.27 0.39
C GLN A 150 29.65 -7.94 1.69
N ASN A 151 28.96 -7.96 2.83
CA ASN A 151 29.54 -7.55 4.11
C ASN A 151 30.58 -8.58 4.61
N SER A 152 31.84 -8.15 4.72
CA SER A 152 32.96 -8.98 5.20
C SER A 152 32.71 -9.60 6.57
N PHE A 153 32.00 -8.92 7.48
CA PHE A 153 31.67 -9.47 8.80
C PHE A 153 30.65 -10.60 8.74
N ARG A 154 29.71 -10.53 7.79
CA ARG A 154 28.73 -11.61 7.58
C ARG A 154 29.38 -12.81 6.88
N LYS A 155 30.32 -12.56 5.97
CA LYS A 155 31.08 -13.61 5.28
C LYS A 155 31.96 -14.44 6.22
N MET A 156 32.50 -13.84 7.29
CA MET A 156 33.39 -14.53 8.24
C MET A 156 32.77 -15.74 8.95
N VAL A 157 31.45 -15.90 8.92
CA VAL A 157 30.74 -17.04 9.52
C VAL A 157 30.77 -18.28 8.62
N TYR A 158 31.14 -18.12 7.35
CA TYR A 158 31.18 -19.19 6.35
C TYR A 158 32.62 -19.44 5.91
N ASP A 159 32.97 -20.71 5.71
CA ASP A 159 34.30 -21.11 5.22
C ASP A 159 34.51 -20.72 3.76
N ASN A 160 33.42 -20.65 2.96
CA ASN A 160 33.46 -20.25 1.56
C ASN A 160 32.10 -19.78 1.04
N GLU A 161 32.09 -19.22 -0.18
CA GLU A 161 30.88 -18.70 -0.83
C GLU A 161 29.84 -19.79 -1.13
N LYS A 162 30.26 -21.03 -1.38
CA LYS A 162 29.34 -22.15 -1.62
C LYS A 162 28.57 -22.50 -0.35
N GLU A 163 29.23 -22.58 0.80
CA GLU A 163 28.57 -22.78 2.10
C GLU A 163 27.61 -21.63 2.42
N MET A 164 28.03 -20.38 2.16
CA MET A 164 27.16 -19.22 2.31
C MET A 164 25.90 -19.34 1.44
N GLU A 165 26.03 -19.64 0.15
CA GLU A 165 24.91 -19.82 -0.77
C GLU A 165 23.99 -20.99 -0.37
N GLU A 166 24.52 -22.08 0.21
CA GLU A 166 23.72 -23.18 0.74
C GLU A 166 22.90 -22.78 1.98
N VAL A 167 23.44 -21.91 2.84
CA VAL A 167 22.77 -21.49 4.09
C VAL A 167 21.77 -20.36 3.88
N ILE A 168 22.16 -19.30 3.18
CA ILE A 168 21.31 -18.09 2.99
C ILE A 168 20.62 -18.04 1.62
N GLY A 169 20.91 -18.99 0.73
CA GLY A 169 20.42 -19.00 -0.65
C GLY A 169 21.25 -18.08 -1.56
N ARG A 170 21.13 -18.28 -2.87
CA ARG A 170 21.80 -17.41 -3.86
C ARG A 170 21.10 -16.06 -3.92
N PHE A 171 21.86 -14.98 -4.05
CA PHE A 171 21.30 -13.63 -4.13
C PHE A 171 20.30 -13.47 -5.28
N GLU A 172 20.64 -14.03 -6.45
CA GLU A 172 19.80 -14.04 -7.65
C GLU A 172 18.47 -14.80 -7.45
N ASP A 173 18.44 -15.74 -6.49
CA ASP A 173 17.29 -16.58 -6.20
C ASP A 173 16.42 -16.08 -5.05
N ASN A 174 16.69 -14.87 -4.55
CA ASN A 174 15.91 -14.28 -3.48
C ASN A 174 14.43 -14.12 -3.89
N SER A 175 13.56 -14.97 -3.32
CA SER A 175 12.13 -15.04 -3.67
C SER A 175 11.40 -13.72 -3.48
N PHE A 176 11.75 -12.97 -2.42
CA PHE A 176 11.15 -11.66 -2.14
C PHE A 176 11.54 -10.63 -3.21
N THR A 177 12.81 -10.60 -3.64
CA THR A 177 13.26 -9.66 -4.68
C THR A 177 12.62 -9.99 -6.04
N LYS A 178 12.49 -11.28 -6.38
CA LYS A 178 11.74 -11.73 -7.57
C LYS A 178 10.28 -11.28 -7.53
N GLN A 179 9.59 -11.56 -6.42
CA GLN A 179 8.19 -11.15 -6.22
C GLN A 179 8.01 -9.63 -6.37
N GLN A 180 8.86 -8.82 -5.73
CA GLN A 180 8.75 -7.37 -5.81
C GLN A 180 9.06 -6.83 -7.22
N THR A 181 9.92 -7.51 -7.97
CA THR A 181 10.20 -7.21 -9.39
C THR A 181 8.96 -7.49 -10.26
N GLU A 182 8.31 -8.65 -10.08
CA GLU A 182 7.07 -9.00 -10.77
C GLU A 182 5.93 -8.04 -10.43
N GLU A 183 5.79 -7.65 -9.16
CA GLU A 183 4.81 -6.68 -8.71
C GLU A 183 5.05 -5.28 -9.30
N LEU A 184 6.31 -4.87 -9.50
CA LEU A 184 6.65 -3.62 -10.18
C LEU A 184 6.27 -3.68 -11.67
N GLN A 185 6.63 -4.76 -12.37
CA GLN A 185 6.29 -4.95 -13.79
C GLN A 185 4.77 -4.97 -14.01
N THR A 186 4.04 -5.67 -13.14
CA THR A 186 2.57 -5.70 -13.16
C THR A 186 1.99 -4.31 -12.97
N PHE A 187 2.51 -3.56 -12.00
CA PHE A 187 2.08 -2.18 -11.74
C PHE A 187 2.37 -1.24 -12.91
N GLN A 188 3.57 -1.30 -13.50
CA GLN A 188 3.93 -0.50 -14.69
C GLN A 188 3.04 -0.82 -15.90
N THR A 189 2.72 -2.10 -16.09
CA THR A 189 1.81 -2.55 -17.15
C THR A 189 0.40 -1.99 -16.91
N LEU A 190 -0.09 -2.04 -15.68
CA LEU A 190 -1.39 -1.49 -15.30
C LEU A 190 -1.43 0.03 -15.50
N VAL A 191 -0.42 0.77 -15.04
CA VAL A 191 -0.31 2.22 -15.24
C VAL A 191 -0.34 2.56 -16.73
N SER A 192 0.40 1.82 -17.56
CA SER A 192 0.41 2.01 -19.02
C SER A 192 -0.98 1.77 -19.66
N LYS A 193 -1.70 0.74 -19.20
CA LYS A 193 -3.09 0.48 -19.62
C LYS A 193 -4.03 1.61 -19.21
N ILE A 194 -3.96 2.06 -17.96
CA ILE A 194 -4.77 3.16 -17.43
C ILE A 194 -4.54 4.43 -18.25
N LYS A 195 -3.28 4.80 -18.49
CA LYS A 195 -2.93 5.96 -19.33
C LYS A 195 -3.58 5.88 -20.71
N LYS A 196 -3.53 4.70 -21.33
CA LYS A 196 -4.17 4.47 -22.64
C LYS A 196 -5.69 4.57 -22.58
N TRP A 197 -6.34 3.94 -21.60
CA TRP A 197 -7.80 3.96 -21.44
C TRP A 197 -8.31 5.38 -21.20
N PHE A 198 -7.65 6.12 -20.33
CA PHE A 198 -8.09 7.46 -19.92
C PHE A 198 -7.63 8.55 -20.90
N GLY A 199 -6.90 8.20 -21.96
CA GLY A 199 -6.35 9.18 -22.92
C GLY A 199 -5.34 10.13 -22.29
N LEU A 200 -4.64 9.71 -21.24
CA LEU A 200 -3.66 10.53 -20.52
C LEU A 200 -2.35 10.58 -21.30
N GLN A 201 -1.95 11.78 -21.72
CA GLN A 201 -0.63 12.03 -22.30
C GLN A 201 0.26 12.71 -21.26
N THR A 202 1.49 12.23 -21.15
CA THR A 202 2.55 12.97 -20.43
C THR A 202 2.79 14.28 -21.16
N ALA A 203 2.74 15.39 -20.42
CA ALA A 203 3.03 16.72 -20.97
C ALA A 203 4.48 16.84 -21.43
#